data_AF-A0A0F8YLL3-F1
#
_entry.id   AF-A0A0F8YLL3-F1
#
_cell.length_a   1.000
_cell.length_b   1.000
_cell.length_c   1.000
_cell.angle_alpha   90.00
_cell.angle_beta   90.00
_cell.angle_gamma   90.00
#
_symmetry.space_group_name_H-M   'P 1'
#
loop_
_entity.id
_entity.type
_entity.pdbx_description
1 polymer ?
#
loop_
_entity_poly.entity_id
_entity_poly.type
_entity_poly.pdbx_seq_one_letter_code
_entity_poly.pdbx_strand_id
1 'polypeptide(L)'
;LATLEVKEDVPFIEKIDLPKDWMVRPYPQSTRSFGAAWASQNTGFCVAVPSVRIPLFRFPEEHNILLNPLYPDFSNYVHVVDTKIVNFEINNLTVE
;
A
#
# COMPACT_ATOMS: atom_id res chain seq x y z
N LEU A 1 -7.35 -10.80 8.63
CA LEU A 1 -6.12 -10.87 7.82
C LEU A 1 -6.45 -11.59 6.53
N ALA A 2 -6.01 -11.05 5.40
CA ALA A 2 -6.09 -11.71 4.11
C ALA A 2 -4.69 -11.78 3.51
N THR A 3 -4.37 -12.90 2.88
CA THR A 3 -3.15 -13.07 2.10
C THR A 3 -3.52 -13.00 0.63
N LEU A 4 -2.84 -12.13 -0.11
CA LEU A 4 -3.05 -11.96 -1.54
C LEU A 4 -1.82 -12.46 -2.29
N GLU A 5 -2.04 -13.27 -3.32
CA GLU A 5 -1.06 -13.57 -4.35
C GLU A 5 -1.13 -12.49 -5.43
N VAL A 6 0.03 -12.00 -5.85
CA VAL A 6 0.19 -11.06 -6.96
C VAL A 6 1.02 -11.77 -8.02
N LYS A 7 0.47 -11.95 -9.22
CA LYS A 7 1.17 -12.56 -10.35
C LYS A 7 1.99 -11.48 -11.03
N GLU A 8 3.29 -11.72 -11.13
CA GLU A 8 4.36 -10.80 -11.59
C GLU A 8 5.03 -9.97 -10.50
N ASP A 9 6.20 -9.44 -10.85
CA ASP A 9 7.00 -8.56 -10.00
C ASP A 9 6.29 -7.22 -9.79
N VAL A 10 6.37 -6.70 -8.56
CA VAL A 10 5.71 -5.45 -8.20
C VAL A 10 6.64 -4.27 -8.50
N PRO A 11 6.29 -3.35 -9.41
CA PRO A 11 7.09 -2.16 -9.66
C PRO A 11 7.09 -1.24 -8.44
N PHE A 12 8.14 -0.45 -8.26
CA PHE A 12 8.30 0.45 -7.12
C PHE A 12 8.35 1.92 -7.55
N ILE A 13 7.68 2.78 -6.77
CA ILE A 13 7.79 4.25 -6.91
C ILE A 13 8.84 4.76 -5.92
N GLU A 14 9.88 5.38 -6.46
CA GLU A 14 10.92 5.98 -5.65
C GLU A 14 10.38 7.17 -4.83
N LYS A 15 10.99 7.41 -3.67
CA LYS A 15 10.60 8.54 -2.82
C LYS A 15 10.68 9.88 -3.55
N ILE A 16 11.61 10.01 -4.51
CA ILE A 16 11.82 11.22 -5.29
C ILE A 16 10.65 11.53 -6.24
N ASP A 17 9.89 10.51 -6.64
CA ASP A 17 8.76 10.63 -7.56
C ASP A 17 7.45 10.99 -6.84
N LEU A 18 7.45 10.92 -5.49
CA LEU A 18 6.30 11.30 -4.67
C LEU A 18 6.23 12.83 -4.48
N PRO A 19 5.02 13.38 -4.22
CA PRO A 19 4.88 14.78 -3.81
C PRO A 19 5.77 15.12 -2.62
N LYS A 20 6.42 16.29 -2.62
CA LYS A 20 7.40 16.66 -1.57
C LYS A 20 6.86 16.54 -0.13
N ASP A 21 5.56 16.77 0.04
CA ASP A 21 4.85 16.75 1.31
C ASP A 21 4.17 15.40 1.61
N TRP A 22 4.43 14.34 0.84
CA TRP A 22 3.63 13.11 0.89
C TRP A 22 3.53 12.44 2.27
N MET A 23 4.56 12.66 3.09
CA MET A 23 4.71 12.10 4.43
C MET A 23 4.11 12.98 5.55
N VAL A 24 3.64 14.19 5.22
CA VAL A 24 3.04 15.13 6.19
C VAL A 24 1.69 14.61 6.71
N ARG A 25 1.40 14.89 7.98
CA ARG A 25 0.13 14.54 8.65
C ARG A 25 -0.58 15.82 9.12
N PRO A 26 -1.91 15.97 8.91
CA PRO A 26 -2.82 15.05 8.21
C PRO A 26 -2.43 14.88 6.73
N TYR A 27 -2.76 13.72 6.14
CA TYR A 27 -2.30 13.37 4.80
C TYR A 27 -2.74 14.42 3.77
N PRO A 28 -1.82 14.98 2.98
CA PRO A 28 -2.11 16.13 2.15
C PRO A 28 -2.94 15.75 0.91
N GLN A 29 -3.57 16.77 0.31
CA GLN A 29 -4.31 16.58 -0.95
C GLN A 29 -3.38 16.13 -2.08
N SER A 30 -2.12 16.55 -2.09
CA SER A 30 -1.12 16.17 -3.09
C SER A 30 -0.94 14.65 -3.20
N THR A 31 -0.80 13.94 -2.07
CA THR A 31 -0.69 12.48 -2.04
C THR A 31 -1.95 11.79 -2.56
N ARG A 32 -3.12 12.30 -2.19
CA ARG A 32 -4.40 11.77 -2.69
C ARG A 32 -4.53 11.95 -4.20
N SER A 33 -4.25 13.15 -4.69
CA SER A 33 -4.30 13.45 -6.12
C SER A 33 -3.29 12.64 -6.92
N PHE A 34 -2.09 12.43 -6.38
CA PHE A 34 -1.08 11.56 -7.00
C PHE A 34 -1.57 10.11 -7.14
N GLY A 35 -2.09 9.52 -6.06
CA GLY A 35 -2.63 8.15 -6.09
C GLY A 35 -3.85 8.01 -7.01
N ALA A 36 -4.73 9.01 -7.02
CA ALA A 36 -5.90 9.04 -7.92
C ALA A 36 -5.47 9.14 -9.40
N ALA A 37 -4.48 9.99 -9.71
CA ALA A 37 -3.93 10.10 -11.04
C ALA A 37 -3.32 8.77 -11.50
N TRP A 38 -2.49 8.14 -10.67
CA TRP A 38 -1.91 6.83 -10.96
C TRP A 38 -2.98 5.77 -11.26
N ALA A 39 -3.99 5.64 -10.40
CA ALA A 39 -5.06 4.67 -10.60
C ALA A 39 -5.87 4.93 -11.89
N SER A 40 -6.12 6.21 -12.20
CA SER A 40 -6.91 6.61 -13.38
C SER A 40 -6.18 6.45 -14.71
N GLN A 41 -4.85 6.56 -14.71
CA GLN A 41 -4.03 6.35 -15.92
C GLN A 41 -3.96 4.89 -16.33
N ASN A 42 -4.28 3.98 -15.40
CA ASN A 42 -4.42 2.55 -15.64
C ASN A 42 -3.18 1.88 -16.24
N THR A 43 -1.99 2.33 -15.81
CA THR A 43 -0.70 1.87 -16.33
C THR A 43 -0.18 0.59 -15.67
N GLY A 44 -0.85 0.09 -14.64
CA GLY A 44 -0.53 -1.17 -13.96
C GLY A 44 -1.58 -1.58 -12.94
N PHE A 45 -1.59 -2.87 -12.57
CA PHE A 45 -2.49 -3.44 -11.57
C PHE A 45 -1.98 -3.30 -10.13
N CYS A 46 -0.69 -3.07 -9.93
CA CYS A 46 -0.11 -2.85 -8.62
C CYS A 46 1.13 -1.94 -8.66
N VAL A 47 1.46 -1.34 -7.52
CA VAL A 47 2.73 -0.62 -7.32
C VAL A 47 3.11 -0.62 -5.84
N ALA A 48 4.40 -0.80 -5.55
CA ALA A 48 4.98 -0.64 -4.24
C ALA A 48 5.26 0.84 -3.96
N VAL A 49 4.90 1.31 -2.77
CA VAL A 49 5.15 2.68 -2.31
C VAL A 49 5.83 2.67 -0.94
N PRO A 50 6.68 3.66 -0.64
CA PRO A 50 7.28 3.83 0.67
C PRO A 50 6.25 3.90 1.79
N SER A 51 6.54 3.26 2.91
CA SER A 51 5.76 3.45 4.14
C SER A 51 6.12 4.79 4.79
N VAL A 52 5.09 5.58 5.15
CA VAL A 52 5.29 6.78 5.97
C VAL A 52 5.68 6.45 7.42
N ARG A 53 5.46 5.21 7.86
CA ARG A 53 5.73 4.75 9.24
C ARG A 53 7.04 3.98 9.33
N ILE A 54 7.36 3.17 8.33
CA ILE A 54 8.53 2.31 8.31
C ILE A 54 9.59 2.95 7.42
N PRO A 55 10.76 3.35 7.96
CA PRO A 55 11.77 4.04 7.18
C PRO A 55 12.60 3.09 6.31
N LEU A 56 12.62 3.35 5.00
CA LEU A 56 13.35 2.53 4.00
C LEU A 56 14.86 2.41 4.26
N PHE A 57 15.50 3.40 4.90
CA PHE A 57 16.94 3.32 5.18
C PHE A 57 17.30 2.21 6.20
N ARG A 58 16.32 1.74 6.98
CA ARG A 58 16.47 0.62 7.93
C ARG A 58 15.80 -0.65 7.44
N PHE A 59 14.79 -0.51 6.60
CA PHE A 59 13.96 -1.60 6.11
C PHE A 59 13.74 -1.41 4.61
N PRO A 60 14.76 -1.69 3.78
CA PRO A 60 14.72 -1.38 2.35
C PRO A 60 13.69 -2.22 1.59
N GLU A 61 13.27 -3.35 2.15
CA GLU A 61 12.28 -4.25 1.55
C GLU A 61 10.83 -3.90 1.97
N GLU A 62 10.65 -3.04 2.98
CA GLU A 62 9.34 -2.74 3.56
C GLU A 62 8.58 -1.68 2.77
N HIS A 63 7.50 -2.12 2.12
CA HIS A 63 6.66 -1.30 1.27
C HIS A 63 5.18 -1.54 1.56
N ASN A 64 4.36 -0.52 1.31
CA ASN A 64 2.93 -0.74 1.12
C ASN A 64 2.69 -1.05 -0.36
N ILE A 65 1.79 -1.98 -0.65
CA ILE A 65 1.38 -2.27 -2.03
C ILE A 65 0.02 -1.61 -2.28
N LEU A 66 -0.05 -0.79 -3.32
CA LEU A 66 -1.30 -0.28 -3.85
C LEU A 66 -1.76 -1.21 -4.97
N LEU A 67 -2.99 -1.67 -4.89
CA LEU A 67 -3.64 -2.47 -5.92
C LEU A 67 -4.63 -1.58 -6.67
N ASN A 68 -4.72 -1.73 -7.98
CA ASN A 68 -5.65 -0.99 -8.83
C ASN A 68 -6.73 -1.93 -9.41
N PRO A 69 -7.90 -2.05 -8.78
CA PRO A 69 -8.99 -2.89 -9.27
C PRO A 69 -9.57 -2.43 -10.61
N LEU A 70 -9.25 -1.20 -11.07
CA LEU A 70 -9.69 -0.68 -12.37
C LEU A 70 -8.83 -1.18 -13.53
N TYR A 71 -7.75 -1.90 -13.24
CA TYR A 71 -6.91 -2.50 -14.27
C TYR A 71 -7.67 -3.57 -15.06
N PRO A 72 -7.61 -3.58 -16.41
CA PRO A 72 -8.28 -4.59 -17.20
C PRO A 72 -7.78 -5.97 -16.78
N ASP A 73 -8.69 -6.92 -16.62
CA ASP A 73 -8.37 -8.27 -16.19
C ASP A 73 -7.65 -8.35 -14.82
N PHE A 74 -7.84 -7.37 -13.91
CA PHE A 74 -7.23 -7.34 -12.57
C PHE A 74 -7.33 -8.70 -11.83
N SER A 75 -8.47 -9.38 -11.95
CA SER A 75 -8.72 -10.69 -11.34
C SER A 75 -7.81 -11.81 -11.86
N ASN A 76 -7.15 -11.63 -13.01
CA ASN A 76 -6.17 -12.60 -13.48
C ASN A 76 -4.85 -12.47 -12.72
N TYR A 77 -4.53 -11.28 -12.21
CA TYR A 77 -3.25 -10.95 -11.58
C TYR A 77 -3.28 -11.04 -10.05
N VAL A 78 -4.41 -10.74 -9.40
CA VAL A 78 -4.48 -10.68 -7.94
C VAL A 78 -5.52 -11.64 -7.38
N HIS A 79 -5.10 -12.54 -6.49
CA HIS A 79 -5.94 -13.60 -5.92
C HIS A 79 -5.87 -13.59 -4.39
N VAL A 80 -7.01 -13.76 -3.74
CA VAL A 80 -7.02 -14.04 -2.30
C VAL A 80 -6.72 -15.52 -2.09
N VAL A 81 -5.63 -15.83 -1.41
CA VAL A 81 -5.18 -17.23 -1.20
C VAL A 81 -5.44 -17.74 0.20
N ASP A 82 -5.61 -16.85 1.18
CA ASP A 82 -5.90 -17.22 2.57
C ASP A 82 -6.66 -16.09 3.28
N THR A 83 -7.52 -16.46 4.22
CA THR A 83 -8.19 -15.50 5.11
C THR A 83 -8.24 -16.05 6.52
N LYS A 84 -7.89 -15.20 7.48
CA LYS A 84 -7.86 -15.52 8.91
C LYS A 84 -8.57 -14.43 9.69
N ILE A 85 -9.38 -14.84 10.65
CA ILE A 85 -9.91 -13.92 11.65
C ILE A 85 -8.74 -13.47 12.53
N VAL A 86 -8.59 -12.15 12.68
CA VAL A 86 -7.60 -11.58 13.61
C VAL A 86 -8.37 -11.09 14.81
N ASN A 87 -8.12 -11.72 15.95
CA ASN A 87 -8.56 -11.22 17.23
C ASN A 87 -7.46 -10.31 17.76
N PHE A 88 -7.82 -9.06 18.04
CA PHE A 88 -6.93 -8.14 18.75
C PHE A 88 -7.26 -8.25 20.22
N GLU A 89 -6.32 -8.78 21.01
CA GLU A 89 -6.38 -8.64 22.45
C GLU A 89 -6.14 -7.16 22.78
N ILE A 90 -7.18 -6.47 23.22
CA ILE A 90 -7.03 -5.14 23.79
C ILE A 90 -6.40 -5.35 25.16
N ASN A 91 -5.21 -4.78 25.40
CA ASN A 91 -4.64 -4.77 26.73
C ASN A 91 -5.67 -4.15 27.68
N ASN A 92 -6.21 -4.94 28.61
CA ASN A 92 -7.00 -4.40 29.70
C ASN A 92 -6.06 -3.51 30.51
N LEU A 93 -6.23 -2.19 30.39
CA LEU A 93 -5.60 -1.24 31.28
C LEU A 93 -6.23 -1.48 32.67
N THR A 94 -5.63 -2.35 33.46
CA THR A 94 -5.87 -2.37 34.90
C THR A 94 -5.36 -1.03 35.41
N VAL A 95 -6.28 -0.11 35.65
CA VAL A 95 -6.00 1.13 36.37
C VAL A 95 -5.91 0.71 37.84
N GLU A 96 -4.68 0.56 38.35
CA GLU A 96 -4.41 0.60 39.79
C GLU A 96 -4.30 2.06 40.26
#